data_AF-A0A7K1W1U1-F1
#
_entry.id   AF-A0A7K1W1U1-F1
#
_cell.length_a   1.000
_cell.length_b   1.000
_cell.length_c   1.000
_cell.angle_alpha   90.00
_cell.angle_beta   90.00
_cell.angle_gamma   90.00
#
_symmetry.space_group_name_H-M   'P 1'
#
loop_
_entity.id
_entity.type
_entity.pdbx_description
1 polymer ?
#
loop_
_entity_poly.entity_id
_entity_poly.type
_entity_poly.pdbx_seq_one_letter_code
_entity_poly.pdbx_strand_id
1 'polypeptide(L)'
;MSILESPITELLRLIELSKHPGIPIVYDTNMLNHWQQPSGIVWPTVLKEAGLRDQPVRLIVPMTVIDELDRQKYGQGDLARRAATAIRYLERTVGGSRDNRLPVEIRKGQATLEIWPEDQKRRRGSDPDLAILDCASAISQLLPGSRVCVLTGDMGMRLRAQQRDIFTIGLPDEYRKPGTAIGENSSPSKPDFESTRPQQPSGDS
;
A
#
# COMPACT_ATOMS: atom_id res chain seq x y z
N MET A 1 4.96 25.09 -28.46
CA MET A 1 4.09 24.12 -27.73
C MET A 1 3.13 24.93 -26.89
N SER A 2 1.84 24.79 -27.18
CA SER A 2 0.80 25.73 -26.78
C SER A 2 0.32 25.44 -25.36
N ILE A 3 0.11 26.50 -24.57
CA ILE A 3 -0.34 26.46 -23.16
C ILE A 3 -1.68 25.69 -22.99
N LEU A 4 -2.41 25.47 -24.09
CA LEU A 4 -3.72 24.80 -24.15
C LEU A 4 -3.67 23.28 -24.39
N GLU A 5 -2.53 22.71 -24.77
CA GLU A 5 -2.41 21.25 -25.01
C GLU A 5 -2.45 20.46 -23.69
N SER A 6 -2.02 21.07 -22.58
CA SER A 6 -1.93 20.42 -21.27
C SER A 6 -3.29 20.19 -20.59
N PRO A 7 -4.22 21.16 -20.53
CA PRO A 7 -5.53 20.95 -19.88
C PRO A 7 -6.44 19.95 -20.61
N ILE A 8 -6.43 19.95 -21.95
CA ILE A 8 -7.25 19.01 -22.75
C ILE A 8 -6.72 17.58 -22.56
N THR A 9 -5.39 17.40 -22.59
CA THR A 9 -4.78 16.09 -22.36
C THR A 9 -5.11 15.56 -20.97
N GLU A 10 -5.07 16.43 -19.95
CA GLU A 10 -5.42 16.05 -18.58
C GLU A 10 -6.92 15.75 -18.43
N LEU A 11 -7.80 16.50 -19.10
CA LEU A 11 -9.24 16.21 -19.09
C LEU A 11 -9.57 14.88 -19.78
N LEU A 12 -9.03 14.64 -20.96
CA LEU A 12 -9.22 13.37 -21.69
C LEU A 12 -8.72 12.18 -20.87
N ARG A 13 -7.64 12.37 -20.12
CA ARG A 13 -7.11 11.39 -19.20
C ARG A 13 -8.04 11.12 -18.02
N LEU A 14 -8.58 12.15 -17.38
CA LEU A 14 -9.55 11.99 -16.30
C LEU A 14 -10.81 11.27 -16.79
N ILE A 15 -11.25 11.57 -18.02
CA ILE A 15 -12.35 10.84 -18.66
C ILE A 15 -12.00 9.36 -18.88
N GLU A 16 -10.76 9.03 -19.22
CA GLU A 16 -10.38 7.62 -19.38
C GLU A 16 -10.31 6.90 -18.03
N LEU A 17 -9.71 7.55 -17.03
CA LEU A 17 -9.68 7.05 -15.65
C LEU A 17 -11.07 6.83 -15.09
N SER A 18 -12.08 7.63 -15.47
CA SER A 18 -13.45 7.45 -14.96
C SER A 18 -14.15 6.22 -15.53
N LYS A 19 -13.66 5.65 -16.65
CA LYS A 19 -14.23 4.45 -17.29
C LYS A 19 -13.72 3.14 -16.70
N HIS A 20 -12.63 3.16 -15.93
CA HIS A 20 -12.05 1.92 -15.39
C HIS A 20 -13.00 1.29 -14.37
N PRO A 21 -13.38 0.01 -14.56
CA PRO A 21 -14.38 -0.63 -13.72
C PRO A 21 -13.84 -0.96 -12.32
N GLY A 22 -14.76 -1.09 -11.38
CA GLY A 22 -14.49 -1.58 -10.03
C GLY A 22 -14.47 -0.50 -8.94
N ILE A 23 -14.50 -0.95 -7.69
CA ILE A 23 -14.50 -0.07 -6.52
C ILE A 23 -13.11 0.52 -6.34
N PRO A 24 -12.93 1.85 -6.37
CA PRO A 24 -11.65 2.48 -6.17
C PRO A 24 -11.19 2.34 -4.72
N ILE A 25 -10.03 1.73 -4.51
CA ILE A 25 -9.35 1.63 -3.21
C ILE A 25 -7.98 2.29 -3.30
N VAL A 26 -7.79 3.37 -2.57
CA VAL A 26 -6.55 4.13 -2.50
C VAL A 26 -5.64 3.55 -1.41
N TYR A 27 -4.41 3.20 -1.78
CA TYR A 27 -3.41 2.66 -0.86
C TYR A 27 -2.78 3.73 0.03
N ASP A 28 -2.59 3.36 1.28
CA ASP A 28 -1.63 3.96 2.21
C ASP A 28 -0.27 3.25 2.11
N THR A 29 0.83 3.98 2.30
CA THR A 29 2.20 3.46 2.39
C THR A 29 2.34 2.32 3.38
N ASN A 30 1.73 2.45 4.56
CA ASN A 30 1.82 1.43 5.61
C ASN A 30 1.24 0.08 5.16
N MET A 31 0.23 0.11 4.29
CA MET A 31 -0.36 -1.12 3.76
C MET A 31 0.64 -1.90 2.90
N LEU A 32 1.40 -1.22 2.05
CA LEU A 32 2.42 -1.87 1.21
C LEU A 32 3.63 -2.37 2.03
N ASN A 33 3.98 -1.69 3.11
CA ASN A 33 5.07 -2.09 3.99
C ASN A 33 4.73 -3.34 4.82
N HIS A 34 3.58 -3.32 5.49
CA HIS A 34 3.28 -4.25 6.58
C HIS A 34 2.37 -5.41 6.18
N TRP A 35 1.68 -5.31 5.05
CA TRP A 35 0.73 -6.35 4.61
C TRP A 35 1.23 -7.08 3.37
N GLN A 36 0.61 -8.21 3.08
CA GLN A 36 0.83 -8.98 1.86
C GLN A 36 0.72 -8.09 0.62
N GLN A 37 1.42 -8.49 -0.44
CA GLN A 37 1.34 -7.77 -1.71
C GLN A 37 -0.09 -7.80 -2.27
N PRO A 38 -0.52 -6.75 -3.00
CA PRO A 38 -1.88 -6.66 -3.54
C PRO A 38 -2.37 -7.91 -4.29
N SER A 39 -1.48 -8.63 -4.97
CA SER A 39 -1.81 -9.87 -5.70
C SER A 39 -2.06 -11.08 -4.80
N GLY A 40 -1.56 -11.08 -3.56
CA GLY A 40 -1.78 -12.14 -2.57
C GLY A 40 -3.11 -12.01 -1.81
N ILE A 41 -3.76 -10.86 -1.88
CA ILE A 41 -4.99 -10.58 -1.14
C ILE A 41 -6.22 -11.16 -1.87
N VAL A 42 -7.13 -11.78 -1.13
CA VAL A 42 -8.43 -12.25 -1.63
C VAL A 42 -9.44 -11.10 -1.53
N TRP A 43 -9.37 -10.17 -2.48
CA TRP A 43 -10.20 -8.96 -2.50
C TRP A 43 -11.70 -9.18 -2.36
N PRO A 44 -12.33 -10.21 -2.97
CA PRO A 44 -13.75 -10.47 -2.77
C PRO A 44 -14.12 -10.71 -1.30
N THR A 45 -13.23 -11.36 -0.53
CA THR A 45 -13.43 -11.59 0.91
C THR A 45 -13.34 -10.28 1.69
N VAL A 46 -12.29 -9.50 1.45
CA VAL A 46 -12.07 -8.19 2.10
C VAL A 46 -13.23 -7.23 1.83
N LEU A 47 -13.66 -7.15 0.57
CA LEU A 47 -14.78 -6.30 0.16
C LEU A 47 -16.10 -6.76 0.80
N LYS A 48 -16.37 -8.06 0.82
CA LYS A 48 -17.57 -8.63 1.44
C LYS A 48 -17.65 -8.29 2.94
N GLU A 49 -16.54 -8.39 3.66
CA GLU A 49 -16.44 -8.02 5.07
C GLU A 49 -16.65 -6.51 5.29
N ALA A 50 -16.18 -5.68 4.36
CA ALA A 50 -16.42 -4.25 4.34
C ALA A 50 -17.85 -3.85 3.88
N GLY A 51 -18.73 -4.82 3.57
CA GLY A 51 -20.09 -4.57 3.11
C GLY A 51 -20.19 -4.13 1.63
N LEU A 52 -19.14 -4.38 0.83
CA LEU A 52 -19.04 -4.05 -0.58
C LEU A 52 -19.03 -5.36 -1.38
N ARG A 53 -20.15 -5.80 -1.95
CA ARG A 53 -20.23 -7.11 -2.61
C ARG A 53 -20.18 -7.01 -4.13
N ASP A 54 -19.72 -8.10 -4.76
CA ASP A 54 -19.92 -8.43 -6.18
C ASP A 54 -19.38 -7.41 -7.20
N GLN A 55 -18.30 -6.70 -6.86
CA GLN A 55 -17.61 -5.80 -7.79
C GLN A 55 -16.10 -6.09 -7.80
N PRO A 56 -15.45 -5.98 -8.98
CA PRO A 56 -13.99 -6.00 -9.03
C PRO A 56 -13.44 -4.81 -8.24
N VAL A 57 -12.23 -4.94 -7.74
CA VAL A 57 -11.52 -3.86 -7.07
C VAL A 57 -10.57 -3.17 -8.03
N ARG A 58 -10.52 -1.84 -7.93
CA ARG A 58 -9.55 -1.00 -8.62
C ARG A 58 -8.60 -0.41 -7.58
N LEU A 59 -7.41 -0.97 -7.51
CA LEU A 59 -6.39 -0.54 -6.56
C LEU A 59 -5.61 0.63 -7.13
N ILE A 60 -5.50 1.68 -6.34
CA ILE A 60 -4.90 2.93 -6.77
C ILE A 60 -3.77 3.26 -5.80
N VAL A 61 -2.56 3.41 -6.33
CA VAL A 61 -1.38 3.80 -5.56
C VAL A 61 -1.06 5.27 -5.85
N PRO A 62 -1.25 6.18 -4.89
CA PRO A 62 -0.86 7.59 -5.06
C PRO A 62 0.65 7.72 -5.29
N MET A 63 1.06 8.72 -6.09
CA MET A 63 2.49 8.98 -6.28
C MET A 63 3.22 9.28 -4.95
N THR A 64 2.56 9.91 -3.98
CA THR A 64 3.12 10.19 -2.64
C THR A 64 3.54 8.92 -1.92
N VAL A 65 2.80 7.82 -2.12
CA VAL A 65 3.12 6.53 -1.51
C VAL A 65 4.40 5.98 -2.13
N ILE A 66 4.59 6.14 -3.44
CA ILE A 66 5.80 5.73 -4.14
C ILE A 66 7.00 6.57 -3.64
N ASP A 67 6.83 7.89 -3.55
CA ASP A 67 7.87 8.80 -3.04
C ASP A 67 8.25 8.45 -1.60
N GLU A 68 7.27 8.13 -0.76
CA GLU A 68 7.52 7.75 0.62
C GLU A 68 8.23 6.39 0.74
N LEU A 69 7.81 5.39 -0.03
CA LEU A 69 8.49 4.10 -0.10
C LEU A 69 9.94 4.28 -0.55
N ASP A 70 10.20 5.14 -1.55
CA ASP A 70 11.56 5.32 -2.06
C ASP A 70 12.45 5.98 -1.01
N ARG A 71 11.93 6.98 -0.30
CA ARG A 71 12.62 7.58 0.87
C ARG A 71 12.91 6.53 1.95
N GLN A 72 11.92 5.70 2.30
CA GLN A 72 12.08 4.65 3.33
C GLN A 72 13.09 3.58 2.93
N LYS A 73 13.22 3.27 1.63
CA LYS A 73 14.17 2.29 1.09
C LYS A 73 15.62 2.62 1.43
N TYR A 74 15.98 3.89 1.51
CA TYR A 74 17.33 4.34 1.86
C TYR A 74 17.58 4.41 3.38
N GLY A 75 16.58 4.08 4.20
CA GLY A 75 16.72 3.96 5.64
C GLY A 75 17.47 2.68 6.06
N GLN A 76 17.35 2.32 7.33
CA GLN A 76 17.97 1.12 7.91
C GLN A 76 16.91 0.17 8.46
N GLY A 77 17.27 -1.12 8.61
CA GLY A 77 16.45 -2.14 9.24
C GLY A 77 15.31 -2.70 8.38
N ASP A 78 14.33 -3.32 9.04
CA ASP A 78 13.27 -4.08 8.38
C ASP A 78 12.33 -3.20 7.54
N LEU A 79 12.09 -1.96 7.97
CA LEU A 79 11.26 -1.02 7.22
C LEU A 79 11.87 -0.71 5.85
N ALA A 80 13.17 -0.45 5.78
CA ALA A 80 13.87 -0.21 4.51
C ALA A 80 13.79 -1.43 3.57
N ARG A 81 13.96 -2.65 4.12
CA ARG A 81 13.82 -3.90 3.35
C ARG A 81 12.41 -4.11 2.83
N ARG A 82 11.39 -3.78 3.63
CA ARG A 82 9.97 -3.86 3.26
C ARG A 82 9.64 -2.86 2.16
N ALA A 83 10.08 -1.61 2.31
CA ALA A 83 9.89 -0.57 1.30
C ALA A 83 10.56 -0.95 -0.03
N ALA A 84 11.80 -1.46 0.01
CA ALA A 84 12.49 -1.99 -1.17
C ALA A 84 11.70 -3.11 -1.87
N THR A 85 11.06 -3.98 -1.08
CA THR A 85 10.25 -5.09 -1.60
C THR A 85 8.95 -4.60 -2.22
N ALA A 86 8.30 -3.60 -1.62
CA ALA A 86 7.12 -2.96 -2.18
C ALA A 86 7.43 -2.26 -3.52
N ILE A 87 8.53 -1.51 -3.61
CA ILE A 87 8.95 -0.87 -4.86
C ILE A 87 9.22 -1.89 -5.95
N ARG A 88 9.99 -2.95 -5.66
CA ARG A 88 10.23 -4.03 -6.64
C ARG A 88 8.95 -4.73 -7.08
N TYR A 89 7.94 -4.81 -6.22
CA TYR A 89 6.64 -5.32 -6.60
C TYR A 89 5.96 -4.36 -7.59
N LEU A 90 5.83 -3.08 -7.23
CA LEU A 90 5.21 -2.07 -8.10
C LEU A 90 5.93 -1.99 -9.46
N GLU A 91 7.26 -1.95 -9.47
CA GLU A 91 8.05 -1.92 -10.71
C GLU A 91 7.78 -3.13 -11.60
N ARG A 92 7.71 -4.34 -11.04
CA ARG A 92 7.39 -5.54 -11.83
C ARG A 92 5.95 -5.57 -12.33
N THR A 93 5.01 -5.06 -11.54
CA THR A 93 3.58 -5.10 -11.87
C THR A 93 3.20 -4.01 -12.85
N VAL A 94 3.52 -2.74 -12.57
CA VAL A 94 3.11 -1.59 -13.40
C VAL A 94 4.23 -1.03 -14.26
N GLY A 95 5.51 -1.26 -13.92
CA GLY A 95 6.65 -0.77 -14.71
C GLY A 95 6.86 -1.49 -16.04
N GLY A 96 6.30 -2.69 -16.22
CA GLY A 96 6.28 -3.39 -17.51
C GLY A 96 5.23 -2.86 -18.49
N SER A 97 4.29 -2.03 -18.04
CA SER A 97 3.30 -1.39 -18.91
C SER A 97 3.95 -0.23 -19.67
N ARG A 98 3.69 -0.13 -20.98
CA ARG A 98 4.08 1.04 -21.79
C ARG A 98 3.49 2.34 -21.24
N ASP A 99 2.37 2.22 -20.53
CA ASP A 99 1.77 3.31 -19.77
C ASP A 99 1.45 2.83 -18.35
N ASN A 100 2.23 3.30 -17.37
CA ASN A 100 2.04 3.01 -15.95
C ASN A 100 0.76 3.61 -15.35
N ARG A 101 -0.04 4.28 -16.20
CA ARG A 101 -1.33 4.92 -15.87
C ARG A 101 -2.52 4.03 -16.20
N LEU A 102 -2.32 2.94 -16.94
CA LEU A 102 -3.38 1.97 -17.23
C LEU A 102 -3.46 0.94 -16.09
N PRO A 103 -4.69 0.52 -15.69
CA PRO A 103 -4.87 -0.55 -14.75
C PRO A 103 -4.24 -1.84 -15.28
N VAL A 104 -3.33 -2.39 -14.49
CA VAL A 104 -2.76 -3.71 -14.73
C VAL A 104 -3.59 -4.71 -13.95
N GLU A 105 -4.07 -5.75 -14.63
CA GLU A 105 -4.76 -6.84 -13.98
C GLU A 105 -3.77 -7.63 -13.09
N ILE A 106 -3.98 -7.59 -11.77
CA ILE A 106 -3.15 -8.33 -10.81
C ILE A 106 -3.81 -9.62 -10.34
N ARG A 107 -5.14 -9.73 -10.53
CA ARG A 107 -5.92 -10.92 -10.26
C ARG A 107 -7.12 -10.96 -11.20
N LYS A 108 -7.17 -12.01 -12.03
CA LYS A 108 -8.09 -12.10 -13.17
C LYS A 108 -9.55 -11.84 -12.78
N GLY A 109 -10.16 -10.83 -13.38
CA GLY A 109 -11.57 -10.42 -13.16
C GLY A 109 -11.89 -9.95 -11.74
N GLN A 110 -10.88 -9.77 -10.87
CA GLN A 110 -11.08 -9.46 -9.46
C GLN A 110 -10.39 -8.18 -9.03
N ALA A 111 -9.16 -7.94 -9.48
CA ALA A 111 -8.37 -6.80 -9.04
C ALA A 111 -7.47 -6.24 -10.14
N THR A 112 -7.49 -4.92 -10.28
CA THR A 112 -6.53 -4.16 -11.06
C THR A 112 -5.69 -3.26 -10.16
N LEU A 113 -4.50 -2.87 -10.63
CA LEU A 113 -3.60 -1.95 -9.95
C LEU A 113 -3.15 -0.87 -10.92
N GLU A 114 -3.24 0.39 -10.52
CA GLU A 114 -2.74 1.54 -11.27
C GLU A 114 -2.07 2.56 -10.34
N ILE A 115 -1.21 3.39 -10.91
CA ILE A 115 -0.62 4.53 -10.20
C ILE A 115 -1.50 5.75 -10.46
N TRP A 116 -1.95 6.40 -9.39
CA TRP A 116 -2.65 7.67 -9.54
C TRP A 116 -1.66 8.75 -9.96
N PRO A 117 -1.92 9.42 -11.09
CA PRO A 117 -1.06 10.47 -11.53
C PRO A 117 -1.34 11.76 -10.77
N GLU A 118 -0.28 12.43 -10.36
CA GLU A 118 -0.41 13.67 -9.61
C GLU A 118 0.35 14.82 -10.24
N ASP A 119 -0.24 16.01 -10.12
CA ASP A 119 0.47 17.25 -10.40
C ASP A 119 1.46 17.53 -9.26
N GLN A 120 2.74 17.28 -9.50
CA GLN A 120 3.82 17.52 -8.54
C GLN A 120 3.87 18.97 -8.03
N LYS A 121 3.31 19.95 -8.76
CA LYS A 121 3.27 21.36 -8.32
C LYS A 121 2.35 21.59 -7.13
N ARG A 122 1.29 20.79 -6.97
CA ARG A 122 0.34 20.92 -5.85
C ARG A 122 0.85 20.33 -4.53
N ARG A 123 1.94 19.55 -4.57
CA ARG A 123 2.37 18.68 -3.46
C ARG A 123 3.61 19.10 -2.68
N ARG A 124 4.33 20.14 -3.09
CA ARG A 124 5.54 20.54 -2.34
C ARG A 124 5.17 21.00 -0.93
N GLY A 125 5.54 20.19 0.08
CA GLY A 125 5.35 20.49 1.50
C GLY A 125 4.01 20.05 2.09
N SER A 126 3.17 19.31 1.36
CA SER A 126 1.93 18.73 1.92
C SER A 126 2.25 17.51 2.78
N ASP A 127 1.52 17.37 3.89
CA ASP A 127 1.49 16.16 4.71
C ASP A 127 1.13 14.93 3.83
N PRO A 128 1.93 13.83 3.84
CA PRO A 128 1.66 12.63 3.04
C PRO A 128 0.27 12.04 3.28
N ASP A 129 -0.23 12.06 4.52
CA ASP A 129 -1.54 11.52 4.86
C ASP A 129 -2.63 12.34 4.17
N LEU A 130 -2.52 13.67 4.24
CA LEU A 130 -3.46 14.57 3.56
C LEU A 130 -3.40 14.39 2.05
N ALA A 131 -2.22 14.18 1.49
CA ALA A 131 -2.04 13.95 0.07
C ALA A 131 -2.70 12.65 -0.42
N ILE A 132 -2.75 11.60 0.40
CA ILE A 132 -3.49 10.36 0.12
C ILE A 132 -5.01 10.62 0.16
N LEU A 133 -5.49 11.37 1.16
CA LEU A 133 -6.91 11.71 1.28
C LEU A 133 -7.38 12.67 0.17
N ASP A 134 -6.53 13.58 -0.28
CA ASP A 134 -6.79 14.46 -1.42
C ASP A 134 -6.92 13.65 -2.71
N CYS A 135 -6.07 12.63 -2.90
CA CYS A 135 -6.19 11.68 -4.01
C CYS A 135 -7.55 10.94 -3.98
N ALA A 136 -7.94 10.39 -2.82
CA ALA A 136 -9.25 9.75 -2.65
C ALA A 136 -10.41 10.72 -2.93
N SER A 137 -10.30 11.96 -2.46
CA SER A 137 -11.31 13.01 -2.71
C SER A 137 -11.43 13.34 -4.19
N ALA A 138 -10.31 13.48 -4.91
CA ALA A 138 -10.28 13.74 -6.34
C ALA A 138 -10.95 12.61 -7.13
N ILE A 139 -10.67 11.35 -6.76
CA ILE A 139 -11.31 10.18 -7.38
C ILE A 139 -12.81 10.17 -7.09
N SER A 140 -13.22 10.51 -5.87
CA SER A 140 -14.65 10.57 -5.50
C SER A 140 -15.40 11.64 -6.28
N GLN A 141 -14.75 12.78 -6.56
CA GLN A 141 -15.31 13.84 -7.41
C GLN A 141 -15.39 13.41 -8.88
N LEU A 142 -14.41 12.64 -9.36
CA LEU A 142 -14.38 12.11 -10.72
C LEU A 142 -15.41 11.00 -10.95
N LEU A 143 -15.76 10.25 -9.90
CA LEU A 143 -16.67 9.11 -9.95
C LEU A 143 -17.88 9.31 -9.01
N PRO A 144 -18.81 10.24 -9.33
CA PRO A 144 -19.99 10.45 -8.51
C PRO A 144 -20.80 9.17 -8.34
N GLY A 145 -21.11 8.80 -7.10
CA GLY A 145 -21.87 7.59 -6.77
C GLY A 145 -21.04 6.32 -6.58
N SER A 146 -19.76 6.33 -6.96
CA SER A 146 -18.82 5.25 -6.60
C SER A 146 -18.33 5.43 -5.18
N ARG A 147 -18.29 4.34 -4.41
CA ARG A 147 -17.78 4.37 -3.04
C ARG A 147 -16.25 4.27 -3.05
N VAL A 148 -15.57 5.42 -3.06
CA VAL A 148 -14.10 5.46 -2.95
C VAL A 148 -13.70 5.12 -1.52
N CYS A 149 -12.71 4.24 -1.40
CA CYS A 149 -12.21 3.78 -0.12
C CYS A 149 -10.72 4.07 0.04
N VAL A 150 -10.26 4.31 1.26
CA VAL A 150 -8.83 4.32 1.61
C VAL A 150 -8.49 3.04 2.37
N LEU A 151 -7.48 2.32 1.90
CA LEU A 151 -6.96 1.14 2.56
C LEU A 151 -5.94 1.57 3.61
N THR A 152 -6.28 1.44 4.90
CA THR A 152 -5.39 1.80 5.99
C THR A 152 -5.66 0.99 7.26
N GLY A 153 -4.59 0.68 7.98
CA GLY A 153 -4.64 0.14 9.34
C GLY A 153 -4.48 1.20 10.43
N ASP A 154 -4.12 2.44 10.06
CA ASP A 154 -3.79 3.50 10.99
C ASP A 154 -5.03 4.20 11.55
N MET A 155 -5.06 4.42 12.87
CA MET A 155 -6.19 5.06 13.53
C MET A 155 -6.30 6.55 13.18
N GLY A 156 -5.16 7.25 13.10
CA GLY A 156 -5.14 8.66 12.72
C GLY A 156 -5.66 8.88 11.31
N MET A 157 -5.22 8.06 10.36
CA MET A 157 -5.73 8.07 8.98
C MET A 157 -7.24 7.83 8.93
N ARG A 158 -7.76 6.84 9.66
CA ARG A 158 -9.21 6.57 9.73
C ARG A 158 -10.01 7.77 10.23
N LEU A 159 -9.55 8.41 11.31
CA LEU A 159 -10.22 9.59 11.86
C LEU A 159 -10.20 10.78 10.87
N ARG A 160 -9.08 11.00 10.18
CA ARG A 160 -8.98 12.05 9.15
C ARG A 160 -9.84 11.76 7.93
N ALA A 161 -9.91 10.50 7.49
CA ALA A 161 -10.78 10.09 6.39
C ALA A 161 -12.26 10.30 6.74
N GLN A 162 -12.66 9.95 7.96
CA GLN A 162 -14.04 10.16 8.45
C GLN A 162 -14.44 11.64 8.45
N GLN A 163 -13.54 12.56 8.80
CA GLN A 163 -13.80 14.01 8.72
C GLN A 163 -14.06 14.52 7.29
N ARG A 164 -13.75 13.71 6.28
CA ARG A 164 -13.93 14.02 4.85
C ARG A 164 -14.96 13.13 4.17
N ASP A 165 -15.75 12.38 4.95
CA ASP A 165 -16.73 11.40 4.46
C ASP A 165 -16.12 10.33 3.53
N ILE A 166 -14.82 10.03 3.70
CA ILE A 166 -14.13 8.98 2.95
C ILE A 166 -14.22 7.67 3.72
N PHE A 167 -14.68 6.62 3.05
CA PHE A 167 -14.77 5.29 3.64
C PHE A 167 -13.37 4.67 3.78
N THR A 168 -13.12 3.93 4.85
CA THR A 168 -11.85 3.24 5.06
C THR A 168 -12.02 1.74 5.19
N ILE A 169 -11.08 0.98 4.64
CA ILE A 169 -11.01 -0.47 4.73
C ILE A 169 -9.69 -0.86 5.40
N GLY A 170 -9.75 -1.78 6.35
CA GLY A 170 -8.58 -2.46 6.89
C GLY A 170 -8.44 -3.85 6.26
N LEU A 171 -7.24 -4.42 6.33
CA LEU A 171 -7.05 -5.84 6.01
C LEU A 171 -7.16 -6.69 7.28
N PRO A 172 -7.75 -7.89 7.20
CA PRO A 172 -7.71 -8.87 8.29
C PRO A 172 -6.28 -9.33 8.58
N ASP A 173 -5.93 -9.52 9.86
CA ASP A 173 -4.55 -9.80 10.32
C ASP A 173 -3.87 -11.01 9.64
N GLU A 174 -4.62 -11.95 9.06
CA GLU A 174 -4.07 -13.04 8.23
C GLU A 174 -3.26 -12.57 7.01
N TYR A 175 -3.55 -11.37 6.51
CA TYR A 175 -2.80 -10.74 5.42
C TYR A 175 -1.57 -9.98 5.91
N ARG A 176 -1.31 -9.93 7.21
CA ARG A 176 -0.18 -9.20 7.78
C ARG A 176 1.13 -9.95 7.54
N LYS A 177 2.21 -9.25 7.19
CA LYS A 177 3.53 -9.89 7.02
C LYS A 177 4.09 -10.29 8.39
N PRO A 178 4.79 -11.44 8.49
CA PRO A 178 5.46 -11.86 9.73
C PRO A 178 6.41 -10.79 10.28
N GLY A 179 6.49 -10.66 11.61
CA GLY A 179 7.36 -9.70 12.29
C GLY A 179 6.93 -8.23 12.14
N THR A 180 5.69 -7.98 11.73
CA THR A 180 5.10 -6.63 11.72
C THR A 180 4.10 -6.41 12.85
N ALA A 181 3.71 -7.46 13.56
CA ALA A 181 2.83 -7.38 14.73
C ALA A 181 3.54 -6.66 15.89
N ILE A 182 2.83 -5.77 16.57
CA ILE A 182 3.32 -5.15 17.80
C ILE A 182 3.41 -6.28 18.84
N GLY A 183 4.63 -6.71 19.18
CA GLY A 183 4.89 -7.74 20.20
C GLY A 183 5.78 -8.93 19.80
N GLU A 184 6.18 -9.07 18.53
CA GLU A 184 6.99 -10.24 18.08
C GLU A 184 8.51 -10.04 18.12
N ASN A 185 9.01 -8.90 18.61
CA ASN A 185 10.46 -8.65 18.76
C ASN A 185 11.02 -9.05 20.14
N SER A 186 10.48 -10.10 20.74
CA SER A 186 11.07 -10.72 21.93
C SER A 186 10.95 -12.23 21.87
N SER A 187 11.78 -12.86 21.03
CA SER A 187 12.27 -14.19 21.34
C SER A 187 13.64 -14.06 22.00
N PRO A 188 13.84 -14.65 23.19
CA PRO A 188 15.06 -14.51 23.96
C PRO A 188 16.22 -15.21 23.25
N SER A 189 17.39 -14.57 23.30
CA SER A 189 18.68 -15.16 22.98
C SER A 189 18.77 -16.56 23.59
N LYS A 190 19.14 -17.56 22.78
CA LYS A 190 19.48 -18.90 23.27
C LYS A 190 20.52 -18.74 24.40
N PRO A 191 20.35 -19.40 25.56
CA PRO A 191 21.41 -19.42 26.56
C PRO A 191 22.61 -20.18 25.99
N ASP A 192 23.77 -19.54 26.05
CA ASP A 192 25.08 -20.14 25.82
C ASP A 192 25.22 -21.32 26.79
N PHE A 193 25.23 -22.54 26.24
CA PHE A 193 25.64 -23.71 27.01
C PHE A 193 27.16 -23.64 27.19
N GLU A 194 27.56 -23.13 28.35
CA GLU A 194 28.89 -23.28 28.94
C GLU A 194 29.34 -24.74 28.82
N SER A 195 30.39 -24.97 28.03
CA SER A 195 31.14 -26.23 28.06
C SER A 195 31.98 -26.26 29.34
N THR A 196 31.39 -26.69 30.44
CA THR A 196 32.14 -27.04 31.65
C THR A 196 32.84 -28.39 31.42
N ARG A 197 34.17 -28.35 31.28
CA ARG A 197 35.05 -29.52 31.30
C ARG A 197 34.85 -30.32 32.61
N PRO A 198 34.73 -31.65 32.58
CA PRO A 198 34.97 -32.46 33.76
C PRO A 198 36.48 -32.60 33.99
N GLN A 199 36.94 -32.13 35.15
CA GLN A 199 38.24 -32.51 35.72
C GLN A 199 38.18 -34.00 36.12
N GLN A 200 39.13 -34.81 35.65
CA GLN A 200 39.36 -36.15 36.22
C GLN A 200 40.23 -36.02 37.48
N PRO A 201 39.87 -36.70 38.59
CA PRO A 201 40.71 -36.73 39.77
C PRO A 201 41.86 -37.72 39.60
N SER A 202 43.07 -37.22 39.83
CA SER A 202 44.24 -37.97 40.24
C SER A 202 44.01 -38.63 41.60
N GLY A 203 44.29 -39.92 41.74
CA GLY A 203 44.25 -40.60 43.04
C GLY A 203 44.61 -42.08 42.99
N ASP A 204 45.89 -42.33 43.26
CA ASP A 204 46.57 -43.52 43.80
C ASP A 204 45.77 -44.80 44.13
N SER A 205 46.25 -45.92 43.58
CA SER A 205 46.68 -47.14 44.32
C SER A 205 47.52 -48.03 43.42
#